data_AF-A0A2V9RH54-F1
#
_entry.id   AF-A0A2V9RH54-F1
#
_cell.length_a   1.000
_cell.length_b   1.000
_cell.length_c   1.000
_cell.angle_alpha   90.00
_cell.angle_beta   90.00
_cell.angle_gamma   90.00
#
_symmetry.space_group_name_H-M   'P 1'
#
loop_
_entity.id
_entity.type
_entity.pdbx_description
1 polymer ?
#
loop_
_entity_poly.entity_id
_entity_poly.type
_entity_poly.pdbx_seq_one_letter_code
_entity_poly.pdbx_strand_id
1 'polypeptide(L)' 'QRELELLVEAGFTPLEAIRIATLNGADYLGDADKIGTIAPGKAADLVVVKGNPGSKIEDIENVETV' A
#
# COMPACT_ATOMS: atom_id res chain seq x y z
N GLN A 1 -3.14 -7.20 -9.40
CA GLN A 1 -2.43 -8.35 -8.76
C GLN A 1 -3.10 -8.59 -7.42
N ARG A 2 -3.51 -9.82 -7.09
CA ARG A 2 -4.36 -10.11 -5.91
C ARG A 2 -3.64 -10.22 -4.55
N GLU A 3 -2.39 -9.78 -4.43
CA GLU A 3 -1.58 -10.04 -3.22
C GLU A 3 -2.17 -9.42 -1.95
N LEU A 4 -2.65 -8.18 -2.03
CA LEU A 4 -3.28 -7.51 -0.88
C LEU A 4 -4.62 -8.16 -0.50
N GLU A 5 -5.37 -8.66 -1.49
CA GLU A 5 -6.60 -9.42 -1.24
C GLU A 5 -6.30 -10.71 -0.48
N LEU A 6 -5.25 -11.44 -0.87
CA LEU A 6 -4.83 -12.67 -0.18
C LEU A 6 -4.40 -12.41 1.27
N LEU A 7 -3.76 -11.26 1.55
CA LEU A 7 -3.47 -10.86 2.93
C LEU A 7 -4.75 -10.63 3.73
N VAL A 8 -5.76 -9.98 3.15
CA VAL A 8 -7.05 -9.79 3.82
C VAL A 8 -7.78 -11.12 4.02
N GLU A 9 -7.77 -12.02 3.02
CA GLU A 9 -8.29 -13.39 3.14
C GLU A 9 -7.57 -14.19 4.25
N ALA A 10 -6.28 -13.91 4.47
CA ALA A 10 -5.49 -14.51 5.56
C ALA A 10 -5.76 -13.88 6.95
N GLY A 11 -6.62 -12.87 7.04
CA GLY A 11 -7.09 -12.28 8.30
C GLY A 11 -6.49 -10.93 8.66
N PHE A 12 -5.68 -10.32 7.78
CA PHE A 12 -5.21 -8.95 7.98
C PHE A 12 -6.31 -7.94 7.65
N THR A 13 -6.29 -6.78 8.30
CA THR A 13 -7.14 -5.66 7.90
C THR A 13 -6.65 -5.05 6.58
N PRO A 14 -7.52 -4.37 5.80
CA PRO A 14 -7.09 -3.71 4.56
C PRO A 14 -5.96 -2.70 4.77
N LEU A 15 -5.98 -1.94 5.87
CA LEU A 15 -4.91 -1.00 6.20
C LEU A 15 -3.59 -1.71 6.55
N GLU A 16 -3.63 -2.87 7.21
CA GLU A 16 -2.43 -3.68 7.44
C GLU A 16 -1.86 -4.22 6.13
N ALA A 17 -2.71 -4.71 5.21
CA ALA A 17 -2.26 -5.17 3.90
C ALA A 17 -1.59 -4.05 3.09
N ILE A 18 -2.17 -2.84 3.07
CA ILE A 18 -1.56 -1.66 2.43
C ILE A 18 -0.22 -1.32 3.10
N ARG A 19 -0.14 -1.37 4.43
CA ARG A 19 1.09 -1.07 5.16
C ARG A 19 2.19 -2.11 4.88
N ILE A 20 1.81 -3.39 4.78
CA ILE A 20 2.70 -4.49 4.38
C ILE A 20 3.30 -4.21 3.00
N ALA A 21 2.47 -3.80 2.03
CA ALA A 21 2.88 -3.49 0.66
C ALA A 21 3.62 -2.15 0.50
N THR A 22 3.77 -1.34 1.55
CA THR A 22 4.39 0.00 1.48
C THR A 22 5.49 0.15 2.53
N LEU A 23 5.15 0.66 3.72
CA LEU A 23 6.11 0.97 4.78
C LEU A 23 6.90 -0.25 5.24
N ASN A 24 6.25 -1.40 5.45
CA ASN A 24 6.94 -2.59 5.96
C ASN A 24 7.94 -3.14 4.94
N GLY A 25 7.61 -3.13 3.64
CA GLY A 25 8.55 -3.50 2.59
C GLY A 25 9.76 -2.57 2.54
N ALA A 26 9.53 -1.26 2.64
CA ALA A 26 10.61 -0.27 2.71
C ALA A 26 11.51 -0.46 3.93
N ASP A 27 10.93 -0.73 5.10
CA ASP A 27 11.66 -0.97 6.35
C ASP A 27 12.50 -2.25 6.27
N TYR A 28 11.93 -3.33 5.74
CA TYR A 28 12.64 -4.59 5.53
C TYR A 28 13.87 -4.44 4.60
N LEU A 29 13.77 -3.57 3.59
CA LEU A 29 14.87 -3.27 2.67
C LEU A 29 15.86 -2.22 3.22
N GLY A 30 15.57 -1.58 4.35
CA GLY A 30 16.40 -0.51 4.92
C GLY A 30 16.28 0.83 4.19
N ASP A 31 15.18 1.06 3.47
CA ASP A 31 14.90 2.28 2.69
C ASP A 31 13.69 3.08 3.23
N ALA A 32 13.23 2.79 4.45
CA ALA A 32 12.07 3.46 5.07
C ALA A 32 12.27 4.97 5.31
N ASP A 33 13.48 5.48 5.26
CA ASP A 33 13.80 6.91 5.26
C ASP A 33 13.59 7.57 3.88
N LYS A 34 13.54 6.79 2.80
CA LYS A 34 13.42 7.27 1.40
C LYS A 34 12.06 7.00 0.77
N ILE A 35 11.43 5.86 1.05
CA ILE A 35 10.18 5.40 0.40
C ILE A 35 9.18 4.83 1.42
N GLY A 36 8.04 4.30 0.93
CA GLY A 36 7.06 3.55 1.71
C GLY A 36 6.01 4.38 2.47
N THR A 37 6.14 5.71 2.52
CA THR A 37 5.11 6.60 3.09
C THR A 37 5.10 7.95 2.38
N ILE A 38 3.96 8.65 2.42
CA ILE A 38 3.85 10.04 1.96
C ILE A 38 4.32 10.97 3.10
N ALA A 39 5.53 11.52 2.97
CA ALA A 39 6.10 12.48 3.93
C ALA A 39 7.11 13.41 3.24
N PRO A 40 7.33 14.64 3.74
CA PRO A 40 8.35 15.53 3.20
C PRO A 40 9.75 14.90 3.18
N GLY A 41 10.48 15.08 2.07
CA GLY A 41 11.84 14.56 1.90
C GLY A 41 11.93 13.13 1.34
N LYS A 42 10.82 12.40 1.27
CA LYS A 42 10.76 11.08 0.61
C LYS A 42 10.55 11.19 -0.90
N ALA A 43 10.82 10.11 -1.63
CA ALA A 43 10.56 10.03 -3.05
C ALA A 43 9.07 10.25 -3.35
N ALA A 44 8.78 10.99 -4.43
CA ALA A 44 7.43 11.28 -4.88
C ALA A 44 6.87 10.11 -5.72
N ASP A 45 6.78 8.94 -5.10
CA ASP A 45 6.18 7.73 -5.67
C ASP A 45 4.79 7.51 -5.05
N LEU A 46 3.74 7.64 -5.85
CA LEU A 46 2.36 7.60 -5.40
C LEU A 46 1.49 6.85 -6.41
N VAL A 47 0.43 6.22 -5.92
CA VAL A 47 -0.61 5.62 -6.75
C VAL A 47 -1.96 6.19 -6.32
N VAL A 48 -2.76 6.63 -7.30
CA VAL A 48 -4.13 7.11 -7.06
C VAL A 48 -5.10 6.02 -7.47
N VAL A 49 -6.06 5.73 -6.58
CA VAL A 49 -7.04 4.66 -6.75
C VAL A 49 -8.44 5.21 -6.58
N LYS A 50 -9.35 4.80 -7.45
CA LYS A 50 -10.77 5.13 -7.34
C LYS A 50 -11.48 4.18 -6.39
N GLY A 51 -11.95 4.70 -5.26
CA GLY A 51 -12.64 3.93 -4.23
C GLY A 51 -12.03 4.15 -2.86
N ASN A 52 -12.22 3.20 -1.94
CA ASN A 52 -11.65 3.23 -0.60
C ASN A 52 -11.00 1.88 -0.24
N PRO A 53 -9.73 1.64 -0.63
CA PRO A 53 -9.03 0.40 -0.34
C PRO A 53 -8.78 0.17 1.16
N GLY A 54 -8.90 1.21 2.01
CA GLY A 54 -8.83 1.06 3.46
C GLY A 54 -10.09 0.42 4.08
N SER A 55 -11.20 0.41 3.35
CA SER A 55 -12.45 -0.23 3.75
C SER A 55 -12.78 -1.47 2.92
N LYS A 56 -12.42 -1.47 1.64
CA LYS A 56 -12.69 -2.55 0.68
C LYS A 56 -11.47 -2.78 -0.19
N ILE A 57 -10.66 -3.78 0.13
CA ILE A 57 -9.32 -3.94 -0.43
C ILE A 57 -9.30 -4.14 -1.94
N GLU A 58 -10.35 -4.71 -2.52
CA GLU A 58 -10.52 -4.95 -3.96
C GLU A 58 -10.56 -3.65 -4.77
N ASP A 59 -10.83 -2.51 -4.12
CA ASP A 59 -10.78 -1.22 -4.79
C ASP A 59 -9.37 -0.88 -5.28
N ILE A 60 -8.31 -1.52 -4.74
CA ILE A 60 -6.90 -1.34 -5.16
C ILE A 60 -6.66 -1.63 -6.65
N GLU A 61 -7.49 -2.44 -7.30
CA GLU A 61 -7.41 -2.74 -8.74
C GLU A 61 -7.92 -1.57 -9.61
N ASN A 62 -8.59 -0.57 -9.02
CA ASN A 62 -9.11 0.60 -9.73
C ASN A 62 -8.10 1.75 -9.75
N VAL A 63 -6.85 1.48 -10.16
CA VAL A 63 -5.79 2.51 -10.27
C VAL A 63 -6.15 3.53 -11.37
N GLU A 64 -6.12 4.81 -11.04
CA GLU A 64 -6.33 5.92 -11.99
C GLU A 64 -5.01 6.47 -12.54
N THR A 65 -3.98 6.61 -11.70
CA THR A 65 -2.65 7.07 -12.13
C THR A 65 -1.56 6.61 -11.17
N VAL A 66 -0.32 6.64 -11.69
CA VAL A 66 0.97 6.48 -10.98
C VAL A 66 1.81 7.70 -11.28
#